data_AF-A0A4R1WBN3-F1
#
_entry.id   AF-A0A4R1WBN3-F1
#
_cell.length_a   1.000
_cell.length_b   1.000
_cell.length_c   1.000
_cell.angle_alpha   90.00
_cell.angle_beta   90.00
_cell.angle_gamma   90.00
#
_symmetry.space_group_name_H-M   'P 1'
#
loop_
_entity.id
_entity.type
_entity.pdbx_description
1 polymer ?
#
loop_
_entity_poly.entity_id
_entity_poly.type
_entity_poly.pdbx_seq_one_letter_code
_entity_poly.pdbx_strand_id
1 'polypeptide(L)' 'MRQPFSRPRLMKEGRDAIIAERLGGGPPAKCPYRPQSQSRSYWQRGARRAQDAIDRLMRIGS' A
#
# COMPACT_ATOMS: atom_id res chain seq x y z
N MET A 1 -13.76 18.88 9.35
CA MET A 1 -12.64 19.15 8.42
C MET A 1 -11.86 17.86 8.20
N ARG A 2 -11.74 17.35 6.96
CA ARG A 2 -10.88 16.20 6.64
C ARG A 2 -9.43 16.70 6.61
N GLN A 3 -8.59 16.26 7.56
CA GLN A 3 -7.18 16.65 7.59
C GLN A 3 -6.51 16.30 6.24
N PRO A 4 -5.65 17.17 5.68
CA PRO A 4 -4.84 16.82 4.52
C PRO A 4 -3.96 15.63 4.91
N PHE A 5 -4.17 14.49 4.25
CA PHE A 5 -3.34 13.31 4.50
C PHE A 5 -1.89 13.66 4.17
N SER A 6 -1.02 13.60 5.17
CA SER A 6 0.42 13.81 4.96
C SER A 6 0.97 12.69 4.08
N ARG A 7 1.94 13.02 3.20
CA ARG A 7 2.56 12.07 2.26
C ARG A 7 3.02 10.76 2.92
N PRO A 8 3.65 10.76 4.12
CA PRO A 8 4.05 9.54 4.80
C PRO A 8 2.87 8.65 5.20
N ARG A 9 1.74 9.26 5.57
CA ARG A 9 0.53 8.53 5.95
C ARG A 9 -0.07 7.78 4.76
N LEU A 10 -0.13 8.42 3.59
CA LEU A 10 -0.66 7.80 2.36
C LEU A 10 0.18 6.60 1.91
N MET A 11 1.51 6.73 2.00
CA MET A 11 2.41 5.61 1.75
C MET A 11 2.22 4.48 2.76
N LYS A 12 2.07 4.79 4.06
CA LYS A 12 1.78 3.79 5.09
C LYS A 12 0.48 3.05 4.80
N GLU A 13 -0.60 3.75 4.43
CA GLU A 13 -1.89 3.13 4.11
C GLU A 13 -1.78 2.14 2.94
N GLY A 14 -1.07 2.49 1.86
CA GLY A 14 -0.88 1.57 0.74
C GLY A 14 -0.05 0.34 1.13
N ARG A 15 0.98 0.54 1.95
CA ARG A 15 1.81 -0.55 2.47
C ARG A 15 0.98 -1.51 3.33
N ASP A 16 0.24 -0.96 4.29
CA ASP A 16 -0.54 -1.75 5.25
C ASP A 16 -1.66 -2.53 4.55
N ALA A 17 -2.26 -1.98 3.48
CA ALA A 17 -3.25 -2.69 2.66
C ALA A 17 -2.68 -3.95 1.99
N ILE A 18 -1.47 -3.86 1.41
CA ILE A 18 -0.80 -5.00 0.78
C ILE A 18 -0.39 -6.06 1.81
N ILE A 19 0.09 -5.62 2.98
CA ILE A 19 0.42 -6.53 4.08
C ILE A 19 -0.84 -7.27 4.54
N ALA A 20 -1.96 -6.56 4.73
CA ALA A 20 -3.22 -7.16 5.12
C ALA A 20 -3.71 -8.19 4.08
N GLU A 21 -3.66 -7.86 2.78
CA GLU A 21 -4.00 -8.80 1.69
C GLU A 21 -3.10 -10.04 1.72
N ARG A 22 -1.77 -9.84 1.64
CA ARG A 22 -0.82 -10.93 1.35
C ARG A 22 -0.42 -11.76 2.56
N LEU A 23 -0.36 -11.15 3.74
CA LEU A 23 0.11 -11.80 4.97
C LEU A 23 -1.01 -11.97 6.00
N GLY A 24 -2.05 -11.15 5.93
CA GLY A 24 -3.18 -11.18 6.87
C GLY A 24 -4.42 -11.93 6.38
N GLY A 25 -4.46 -12.41 5.13
CA GLY A 25 -5.66 -13.01 4.53
C GLY A 25 -6.82 -12.02 4.36
N GLY A 26 -6.52 -10.72 4.37
CA GLY A 26 -7.48 -9.64 4.21
C GLY A 26 -7.99 -9.50 2.77
N PRO A 27 -8.96 -8.59 2.54
CA PRO A 27 -9.49 -8.35 1.20
C PRO A 27 -8.42 -7.79 0.25
N PRO A 28 -8.60 -7.94 -1.08
CA PRO A 28 -7.69 -7.37 -2.06
C PRO A 28 -7.46 -5.87 -1.86
N ALA A 29 -6.20 -5.45 -1.84
CA ALA A 29 -5.79 -4.07 -1.64
C ALA A 29 -6.29 -3.19 -2.77
N LYS A 30 -7.28 -2.33 -2.47
CA LYS A 30 -7.83 -1.37 -3.42
C LYS A 30 -7.52 0.05 -2.99
N CYS A 31 -6.98 0.84 -3.90
CA CYS A 31 -6.72 2.27 -3.67
C CYS A 31 -8.06 3.02 -3.60
N PRO A 32 -8.41 3.68 -2.48
CA PRO A 32 -9.66 4.41 -2.34
C PRO A 32 -9.64 5.80 -3.01
N TYR A 33 -8.46 6.23 -3.49
CA TYR A 33 -8.25 7.56 -4.03
C TYR A 33 -8.55 7.65 -5.52
N ARG A 34 -9.03 8.83 -5.96
CA ARG A 34 -9.34 9.12 -7.37
C ARG A 34 -8.11 8.92 -8.28
N PRO A 35 -8.30 8.48 -9.54
CA PRO A 35 -7.21 8.18 -10.47
C PRO A 35 -6.14 9.27 -10.64
N GLN A 36 -6.54 10.53 -10.72
CA GLN A 36 -5.64 11.64 -11.00
C GLN A 36 -5.18 12.38 -9.73
N SER A 37 -5.35 11.79 -8.55
CA SER A 37 -4.99 12.45 -7.29
C SER A 37 -3.55 12.14 -6.87
N GLN A 38 -2.83 13.12 -6.32
CA GLN A 38 -1.53 12.89 -5.70
C GLN A 38 -1.61 11.82 -4.61
N SER A 39 -2.75 11.73 -3.90
CA SER A 39 -2.97 10.71 -2.87
C SER A 39 -2.90 9.29 -3.42
N ARG A 40 -3.46 9.04 -4.61
CA ARG A 40 -3.31 7.75 -5.29
C ARG A 40 -1.85 7.45 -5.58
N SER A 41 -1.07 8.41 -6.07
CA SER A 41 0.35 8.20 -6.37
C SER A 41 1.19 7.89 -5.12
N TYR A 42 0.88 8.48 -3.97
CA TYR A 42 1.55 8.15 -2.70
C TYR A 42 1.12 6.78 -2.16
N TRP A 43 -0.18 6.49 -2.20
CA TRP A 43 -0.70 5.19 -1.79
C TRP A 43 -0.11 4.05 -2.64
N GLN A 44 -0.10 4.20 -3.97
CA GLN A 44 0.46 3.20 -4.89
C GLN A 44 1.96 2.99 -4.67
N ARG A 45 2.73 4.04 -4.36
CA ARG A 45 4.15 3.91 -4.02
C ARG A 45 4.36 3.08 -2.76
N GLY A 46 3.52 3.29 -1.73
CA GLY A 46 3.55 2.49 -0.51
C GLY A 46 3.21 1.02 -0.77
N ALA A 47 2.14 0.78 -1.51
CA ALA A 47 1.68 -0.55 -1.90
C ALA A 47 2.76 -1.31 -2.69
N ARG A 48 3.35 -0.68 -3.72
CA ARG A 48 4.38 -1.31 -4.54
C ARG A 48 5.63 -1.68 -3.75
N ARG A 49 6.09 -0.79 -2.85
CA ARG A 49 7.22 -1.10 -1.96
C ARG A 49 6.95 -2.31 -1.05
N ALA A 50 5.72 -2.44 -0.55
CA ALA A 50 5.33 -3.59 0.25
C ALA A 50 5.34 -4.87 -0.58
N GLN A 51 4.78 -4.80 -1.79
CA GLN A 51 4.73 -5.94 -2.71
C GLN A 51 6.13 -6.43 -3.07
N ASP A 52 7.01 -5.53 -3.50
CA ASP A 52 8.40 -5.87 -3.85
C ASP A 52 9.16 -6.51 -2.66
N ALA A 53 8.92 -6.00 -1.43
CA ALA A 53 9.53 -6.55 -0.23
C ALA A 53 9.00 -7.95 0.12
N ILE A 54 7.68 -8.15 0.01
CA ILE A 54 7.06 -9.47 0.25
C ILE A 54 7.55 -10.46 -0.79
N ASP A 55 7.54 -10.10 -2.08
CA ASP A 55 8.01 -10.97 -3.16
C ASP A 55 9.48 -11.37 -2.94
N ARG A 56 10.31 -10.44 -2.46
CA ARG A 56 11.71 -10.74 -2.09
C ARG A 56 11.81 -11.69 -0.89
N LEU A 57 10.98 -11.52 0.13
CA LEU A 57 10.95 -12.41 1.31
C LEU A 57 10.52 -13.83 0.91
N MET A 58 9.47 -13.97 0.11
CA MET A 58 8.96 -15.27 -0.34
C MET A 58 9.96 -15.99 -1.25
N ARG A 59 10.75 -15.24 -2.03
CA ARG A 59 11.82 -15.81 -2.87
C ARG A 59 13.00 -16.37 -2.07
N ILE A 60 13.31 -15.81 -0.89
CA ILE A 60 14.40 -16.30 -0.03
C ILE A 60 13.99 -17.57 0.72
N GLY A 61 12.70 -17.71 1.03
CA GLY A 61 12.16 -18.87 1.76
C GLY A 61 11.82 -20.09 0.91
N SER A 62 12.05 -20.04 -0.41
CA SER A 62 11.89 -21.17 -1.34
C SER A 62 13.24 -21.82 -1.64
#